data_AF-A0A853ERG4-F1
#
_entry.id   AF-A0A853ERG4-F1
#
_cell.length_a   1.000
_cell.length_b   1.000
_cell.length_c   1.000
_cell.angle_alpha   90.00
_cell.angle_beta   90.00
_cell.angle_gamma   90.00
#
_symmetry.space_group_name_H-M   'P 1'
#
loop_
_entity.id
_entity.type
_entity.pdbx_description
1 polymer ?
#
loop_
_entity_poly.entity_id
_entity_poly.type
_entity_poly.pdbx_seq_one_letter_code
_entity_poly.pdbx_strand_id
1 'polypeptide(L)' 'MARPPDLDESRTVTIPVRFTPTGAALVDAARGDLSRSAYIRGLISVDAYTRDITPKDAS' A
#
# COMPACT_ATOMS: atom_id res chain seq x y z
N MET A 1 8.56 -34.00 7.46
CA MET A 1 9.35 -32.82 7.05
C MET A 1 8.35 -31.69 6.79
N ALA A 2 8.36 -30.63 7.58
CA ALA A 2 7.46 -29.48 7.39
C ALA A 2 8.07 -28.54 6.34
N ARG A 3 7.29 -28.19 5.31
CA ARG A 3 7.66 -27.22 4.28
C ARG A 3 7.96 -25.87 4.95
N PRO A 4 9.08 -25.19 4.65
CA PRO A 4 9.26 -23.82 5.13
C PRO A 4 8.10 -22.96 4.62
N PRO A 5 7.59 -21.99 5.42
CA PRO A 5 6.56 -21.08 4.93
C PRO A 5 7.10 -20.39 3.68
N ASP A 6 6.31 -20.38 2.60
CA ASP A 6 6.61 -19.71 1.35
C ASP A 6 6.78 -18.20 1.62
N LEU A 7 7.99 -17.79 2.03
CA LEU A 7 8.37 -16.41 2.28
C LEU A 7 8.58 -15.61 0.98
N ASP A 8 8.49 -16.28 -0.17
CA ASP A 8 8.79 -15.72 -1.50
C ASP A 8 7.58 -15.65 -2.44
N GLU A 9 6.37 -15.91 -1.96
CA GLU A 9 5.20 -15.69 -2.82
C GLU A 9 4.86 -14.19 -2.83
N SER A 10 5.18 -13.52 -3.93
CA SER A 10 4.76 -12.14 -4.19
C SER A 10 3.23 -12.06 -4.17
N ARG A 11 2.67 -11.55 -3.08
CA ARG A 11 1.22 -11.37 -2.93
C ARG A 11 0.81 -10.01 -3.45
N THR A 12 -0.12 -10.00 -4.40
CA THR A 12 -0.77 -8.76 -4.83
C THR A 12 -1.87 -8.41 -3.82
N VAL A 13 -1.78 -7.22 -3.23
CA VAL A 13 -2.81 -6.67 -2.33
C VAL A 13 -3.46 -5.46 -2.98
N THR A 14 -4.79 -5.44 -2.99
CA THR A 14 -5.59 -4.29 -3.45
C THR A 14 -5.97 -3.45 -2.24
N ILE A 15 -5.52 -2.18 -2.22
CA ILE A 15 -5.82 -1.23 -1.14
C ILE A 15 -6.75 -0.15 -1.70
N PRO A 16 -8.04 -0.13 -1.31
CA PRO A 16 -8.94 0.96 -1.70
C PRO A 16 -8.59 2.22 -0.92
N VAL A 17 -8.31 3.32 -1.63
CA VAL A 17 -8.00 4.62 -1.03
C VAL A 17 -9.06 5.62 -1.44
N ARG A 18 -9.59 6.39 -0.47
CA ARG A 18 -10.49 7.51 -0.72
C ARG A 18 -9.75 8.83 -0.53
N PHE A 19 -9.90 9.72 -1.49
CA PHE A 19 -9.35 11.07 -1.43
C PHE A 19 -10.46 12.08 -1.19
N THR A 20 -10.14 13.15 -0.45
CA THR A 20 -10.93 14.38 -0.51
C THR A 20 -10.75 15.03 -1.89
N PRO A 21 -11.68 15.89 -2.34
CA PRO A 21 -11.52 16.60 -3.62
C PRO A 21 -10.19 17.36 -3.71
N THR A 22 -9.82 18.06 -2.64
CA THR A 22 -8.53 18.77 -2.55
C THR A 22 -7.34 17.81 -2.60
N GLY A 23 -7.41 16.68 -1.87
CA GLY A 23 -6.35 15.67 -1.88
C GLY A 23 -6.14 15.05 -3.26
N ALA A 24 -7.22 14.77 -4.00
CA ALA A 24 -7.14 14.26 -5.36
C ALA A 24 -6.48 15.28 -6.30
N ALA A 25 -6.84 16.55 -6.21
CA ALA A 25 -6.24 17.62 -7.02
C ALA A 25 -4.73 17.78 -6.76
N LEU A 26 -4.30 17.70 -5.49
CA LEU A 26 -2.89 17.76 -5.14
C LEU A 26 -2.11 16.55 -5.69
N VAL A 27 -2.68 15.34 -5.62
CA VAL A 27 -2.08 14.14 -6.20
C VAL A 27 -1.99 14.26 -7.72
N ASP A 28 -3.01 14.80 -8.38
CA ASP A 28 -2.99 15.02 -9.83
C ASP A 28 -1.95 16.04 -10.27
N ALA A 29 -1.74 17.10 -9.48
CA ALA A 29 -0.70 18.08 -9.73
C ALA A 29 0.71 17.49 -9.50
N ALA A 30 0.87 16.62 -8.51
CA ALA A 30 2.17 16.08 -8.12
C ALA A 30 2.61 14.85 -8.93
N ARG A 31 1.68 14.06 -9.50
CA ARG A 31 2.01 12.80 -10.18
C ARG A 31 2.76 12.97 -11.51
N GLY A 32 2.72 14.16 -12.10
CA GLY A 32 3.24 14.39 -13.46
C GLY A 32 2.59 13.42 -14.45
N ASP A 33 3.42 12.70 -15.20
CA ASP A 33 2.97 11.71 -16.21
C ASP A 33 2.62 10.33 -15.61
N LEU A 34 2.88 10.11 -14.33
CA LEU A 34 2.57 8.82 -13.69
C LEU A 34 1.06 8.64 -13.52
N SER A 35 0.61 7.39 -13.59
CA SER A 35 -0.73 7.04 -13.12
C SER A 35 -0.82 7.28 -11.60
N ARG A 36 -2.01 7.64 -11.09
CA ARG A 36 -2.20 7.88 -9.64
C ARG A 36 -1.73 6.70 -8.80
N SER A 37 -2.02 5.47 -9.24
CA SER A 37 -1.62 4.26 -8.52
C SER A 37 -0.11 4.03 -8.51
N ALA A 38 0.60 4.33 -9.61
CA ALA A 38 2.05 4.23 -9.67
C ALA A 38 2.71 5.28 -8.76
N TYR A 39 2.23 6.53 -8.80
CA TYR A 39 2.72 7.60 -7.93
C TYR A 39 2.55 7.25 -6.45
N ILE A 40 1.35 6.81 -6.03
CA ILE A 40 1.06 6.43 -4.64
C ILE A 40 1.93 5.25 -4.20
N ARG A 41 2.12 4.23 -5.06
CA ARG A 41 3.00 3.09 -4.75
C ARG A 41 4.45 3.53 -4.55
N GLY A 42 4.94 4.51 -5.31
CA GLY A 42 6.29 5.06 -5.14
C GLY A 42 6.47 5.84 -3.84
N LEU A 43 5.40 6.41 -3.26
CA LEU A 43 5.43 7.08 -1.97
C LEU A 43 5.43 6.12 -0.78
N ILE A 44 4.83 4.94 -0.95
CA ILE A 44 4.81 3.90 0.06
C ILE A 44 6.17 3.19 -0.01
N SER A 45 7.13 3.66 0.79
CA SER A 45 8.33 2.87 1.06
C SER A 45 7.89 1.53 1.65
N VAL A 46 8.34 0.42 1.05
CA VAL A 46 8.05 -0.95 1.48
C VAL A 46 8.82 -1.26 2.78
N ASP A 47 8.62 -0.44 3.81
CA ASP A 47 8.91 -0.79 5.20
C ASP A 47 7.68 -1.43 5.86
N ALA A 48 6.64 -1.71 5.06
CA ALA A 48 5.39 -2.35 5.45
C ALA A 48 5.54 -3.84 5.83
N TYR A 49 6.77 -4.35 6.00
CA TYR A 49 7.02 -5.63 6.67
C TYR A 49 7.09 -5.51 8.20
N THR A 50 7.06 -4.29 8.77
CA THR A 50 7.36 -4.11 10.21
C THR A 50 6.34 -3.32 11.03
N ARG A 51 5.08 -3.25 10.60
CA ARG A 51 4.01 -2.88 11.54
C ARG A 51 2.87 -3.86 11.43
N ASP A 52 2.92 -4.85 12.32
CA ASP A 52 1.79 -5.48 12.97
C ASP A 52 0.55 -4.59 12.85
N ILE A 53 -0.25 -4.82 11.82
CA ILE A 53 -1.61 -4.30 11.76
C ILE A 53 -2.39 -5.27 12.65
N THR A 54 -2.15 -5.22 13.96
CA THR A 54 -2.99 -5.94 14.91
C THR A 54 -4.37 -5.29 14.78
N PRO A 55 -5.41 -6.00 14.30
CA PRO A 55 -6.75 -5.44 14.30
C PRO A 55 -7.12 -5.10 15.74
N LYS A 56 -7.55 -3.86 15.98
CA LYS A 56 -7.91 -3.31 17.29
C LYS A 56 -9.24 -3.88 17.82
N ASP A 57 -9.53 -5.16 17.57
CA ASP A 57 -10.74 -5.86 17.99
C ASP A 57 -10.40 -7.28 18.50
N ALA A 58 -9.31 -7.41 19.25
CA ALA A 58 -8.99 -8.61 20.02
C ALA A 58 -8.67 -8.21 21.48
N SER A 59 -9.67 -7.67 22.18
CA SER A 59 -9.76 -7.64 23.65
C SER A 59 -11.21 -7.46 24.07
#